data_AF-B2DFT8-F1
#
_entry.id   AF-B2DFT8-F1
#
_cell.length_a   1.000
_cell.length_b   1.000
_cell.length_c   1.000
_cell.angle_alpha   90.00
_cell.angle_beta   90.00
_cell.angle_gamma   90.00
#
_symmetry.space_group_name_H-M   'P 1'
#
loop_
_entity.id
_entity.type
_entity.pdbx_description
1 polymer ?
#
loop_
_entity_poly.entity_id
_entity_poly.type
_entity_poly.pdbx_seq_one_letter_code
_entity_poly.pdbx_strand_id
1 'polypeptide(L)'
;RSPNPCLLAGFNGIYTYSGEEFKATAYTSGANFNKCKNTIRKALKLNYPCPYQNCTFGGIWNGGGGNGQKNLFASSSFFYLPEDTGMVDASTPNFILRPVDIETKAKEACALNFEDAKSTYPFLDKKNVASYVCMDLIYQYVLLVDGFGLDPLQKITSGKEIEYQDAIVEAAWPLGNAVEAISALPKFERLMYFV
;
A
#
# COMPACT_ATOMS: atom_id res chain seq x y z
N ARG A 1 -3.56 12.32 -25.23
CA ARG A 1 -3.23 11.70 -23.92
C ARG A 1 -2.92 10.24 -24.16
N SER A 2 -1.74 9.79 -23.73
CA SER A 2 -1.18 8.47 -24.06
C SER A 2 -1.77 7.37 -23.17
N PRO A 3 -1.82 6.12 -23.65
CA PRO A 3 -2.22 4.99 -22.81
C PRO A 3 -1.31 4.81 -21.60
N ASN A 4 -1.83 4.22 -20.52
CA ASN A 4 -1.12 4.01 -19.26
C ASN A 4 -0.59 2.57 -19.18
N PRO A 5 0.72 2.35 -18.97
CA PRO A 5 1.30 1.01 -18.86
C PRO A 5 0.95 0.28 -17.57
N CYS A 6 0.25 0.92 -16.62
CA CYS A 6 -0.22 0.31 -15.38
C CYS A 6 -1.61 -0.31 -15.47
N LEU A 7 -2.33 -0.11 -16.58
CA LEU A 7 -3.70 -0.58 -16.76
C LEU A 7 -3.74 -1.84 -17.62
N LEU A 8 -4.63 -2.76 -17.27
CA LEU A 8 -4.76 -4.07 -17.92
C LEU A 8 -5.36 -3.98 -19.32
N ALA A 9 -4.93 -4.86 -20.23
CA ALA A 9 -5.45 -4.92 -21.59
C ALA A 9 -6.99 -5.07 -21.59
N GLY A 10 -7.67 -4.32 -22.46
CA GLY A 10 -9.14 -4.33 -22.55
C GLY A 10 -9.83 -3.29 -21.66
N PHE A 11 -9.14 -2.67 -20.70
CA PHE A 11 -9.72 -1.58 -19.92
C PHE A 11 -9.62 -0.22 -20.63
N ASN A 12 -10.76 0.45 -20.77
CA ASN A 12 -10.85 1.82 -21.26
C ASN A 12 -11.98 2.57 -20.54
N GLY A 13 -11.62 3.47 -19.63
CA GLY A 13 -12.60 4.20 -18.83
C GLY A 13 -12.07 5.53 -18.31
N ILE A 14 -12.75 6.01 -17.27
CA ILE A 14 -12.41 7.24 -16.54
C ILE A 14 -12.22 6.86 -15.08
N TYR A 15 -11.12 7.31 -14.49
CA TYR A 15 -10.88 7.28 -13.06
C TYR A 15 -11.21 8.66 -12.51
N THR A 16 -12.15 8.74 -11.57
CA THR A 16 -12.55 10.01 -10.95
C THR A 16 -12.03 10.05 -9.53
N TYR A 17 -11.26 11.09 -9.19
CA TYR A 17 -10.74 11.28 -7.85
C TYR A 17 -10.81 12.75 -7.45
N SER A 18 -11.39 13.03 -6.27
CA SER A 18 -11.56 14.39 -5.75
C SER A 18 -12.25 15.36 -6.74
N GLY A 19 -13.21 14.86 -7.52
CA GLY A 19 -13.95 15.65 -8.52
C GLY A 19 -13.21 15.86 -9.85
N GLU A 20 -11.99 15.35 -10.00
CA GLU A 20 -11.23 15.41 -11.26
C GLU A 20 -11.31 14.08 -12.02
N GLU A 21 -11.46 14.15 -13.35
CA GLU A 21 -11.53 13.01 -14.24
C GLU A 21 -10.19 12.73 -14.94
N PHE A 22 -9.69 11.51 -14.77
CA PHE A 22 -8.47 11.02 -15.38
C PHE A 22 -8.81 9.94 -16.41
N LYS A 23 -8.40 10.14 -17.66
CA LYS A 23 -8.55 9.11 -18.70
C LYS A 23 -7.71 7.89 -18.33
N ALA A 24 -8.36 6.75 -18.14
CA ALA A 24 -7.75 5.49 -17.75
C ALA A 24 -7.88 4.49 -18.89
N THR A 25 -6.96 4.56 -19.85
CA THR A 25 -6.94 3.69 -21.04
C THR A 25 -5.66 2.87 -21.06
N ALA A 26 -5.78 1.55 -21.21
CA ALA A 26 -4.66 0.64 -21.35
C ALA A 26 -4.03 0.67 -22.75
N TYR A 27 -2.77 0.24 -22.86
CA TYR A 27 -2.21 -0.11 -24.17
C TYR A 27 -2.92 -1.35 -24.73
N THR A 28 -2.92 -1.50 -26.05
CA THR A 28 -3.37 -2.75 -26.70
C THR A 28 -2.52 -3.95 -26.28
N SER A 29 -1.23 -3.75 -26.00
CA SER A 29 -0.34 -4.77 -25.43
C SER A 29 -0.51 -4.98 -23.93
N GLY A 30 -1.48 -4.31 -23.29
CA GLY A 30 -1.76 -4.42 -21.86
C GLY A 30 -0.80 -3.70 -20.93
N ALA A 31 -0.90 -4.07 -19.66
CA ALA A 31 -0.02 -3.57 -18.63
C ALA A 31 1.42 -4.07 -18.86
N ASN A 32 2.38 -3.33 -18.34
CA ASN A 32 3.78 -3.72 -18.36
C ASN A 32 4.44 -3.32 -17.06
N PHE A 33 4.86 -4.33 -16.29
CA PHE A 33 5.44 -4.14 -14.96
C PHE A 33 6.56 -3.10 -14.94
N ASN A 34 7.55 -3.21 -15.83
CA ASN A 34 8.71 -2.30 -15.83
C ASN A 34 8.33 -0.86 -16.20
N LYS A 35 7.49 -0.69 -17.24
CA LYS A 35 7.03 0.65 -17.65
C LYS A 35 6.14 1.27 -16.57
N CYS A 36 5.26 0.49 -15.94
CA CYS A 36 4.43 0.95 -14.84
C CYS A 36 5.26 1.35 -13.62
N LYS A 37 6.21 0.51 -13.20
CA LYS A 37 7.17 0.82 -12.12
C LYS A 37 7.89 2.14 -12.37
N ASN A 38 8.36 2.38 -13.59
CA ASN A 38 8.98 3.65 -13.96
C ASN A 38 8.02 4.85 -13.89
N THR A 39 6.76 4.68 -14.30
CA THR A 39 5.72 5.71 -14.16
C THR A 39 5.47 6.03 -12.69
N ILE A 40 5.32 5.02 -11.84
CA ILE A 40 5.06 5.18 -10.40
C ILE A 40 6.25 5.84 -9.69
N ARG A 41 7.48 5.43 -9.98
CA ARG A 41 8.71 6.09 -9.47
C ARG A 41 8.75 7.58 -9.79
N LYS A 42 8.30 7.96 -11.00
CA LYS A 42 8.18 9.38 -11.38
C LYS A 42 7.04 10.07 -10.61
N ALA A 43 5.90 9.40 -10.43
CA ALA A 43 4.76 9.93 -9.68
C ALA A 43 5.11 10.22 -8.22
N LEU A 44 5.91 9.36 -7.58
CA LEU A 44 6.42 9.58 -6.22
C LEU A 44 7.45 10.72 -6.13
N LYS A 45 8.02 11.19 -7.25
CA LYS A 45 9.08 12.20 -7.27
C LYS A 45 10.31 11.76 -6.47
N LEU A 46 10.81 10.55 -6.72
CA LEU A 46 12.01 10.01 -6.06
C LEU A 46 13.27 10.85 -6.32
N ASN A 47 13.34 11.56 -7.45
CA ASN A 47 14.47 12.42 -7.81
C ASN A 47 14.31 13.87 -7.32
N TYR A 48 13.34 14.14 -6.44
CA TYR A 48 13.14 15.49 -5.88
C TYR A 48 14.36 15.88 -5.01
N PRO A 49 14.90 17.11 -5.11
CA PRO A 49 16.04 17.53 -4.31
C PRO A 49 15.79 17.35 -2.81
N CYS A 50 16.73 16.71 -2.11
CA CYS A 50 16.63 16.51 -0.66
C CYS A 50 17.33 17.67 0.07
N PRO A 51 16.60 18.50 0.86
CA PRO A 51 17.21 19.57 1.64
C PRO A 51 17.78 19.09 2.99
N TYR A 52 17.66 17.79 3.28
CA TYR A 52 18.11 17.14 4.52
C TYR A 52 19.21 16.11 4.22
N GLN A 53 19.69 15.41 5.25
CA GLN A 53 20.72 14.37 5.07
C GLN A 53 20.23 13.22 4.17
N ASN A 54 19.02 12.73 4.42
CA ASN A 54 18.37 11.67 3.64
C ASN A 54 16.88 11.96 3.54
N CYS A 55 16.30 11.66 2.39
CA CYS A 55 14.87 11.84 2.15
C CYS A 55 14.24 10.55 1.68
N THR A 56 12.93 10.44 1.86
CA THR A 56 12.10 9.41 1.24
C THR A 56 11.84 9.80 -0.21
N PHE A 57 10.80 10.59 -0.45
CA PHE A 57 10.42 11.09 -1.76
C PHE A 57 9.80 12.48 -1.64
N GLY A 58 9.81 13.26 -2.73
CA GLY A 58 9.30 14.64 -2.69
C GLY A 58 10.06 15.57 -1.74
N GLY A 59 11.33 15.27 -1.40
CA GLY A 59 12.15 16.10 -0.52
C GLY A 59 11.83 15.98 0.97
N ILE A 60 11.07 14.96 1.38
CA ILE A 60 10.66 14.75 2.76
C ILE A 60 11.74 14.00 3.53
N TRP A 61 12.17 14.53 4.69
CA TRP A 61 13.14 13.89 5.56
C TRP A 61 12.67 12.50 6.03
N ASN A 62 13.57 11.51 6.04
CA ASN A 62 13.25 10.14 6.43
C ASN A 62 13.28 9.86 7.96
N GLY A 63 13.56 10.88 8.78
CA GLY A 63 13.65 10.71 10.24
C GLY A 63 14.94 10.03 10.74
N GLY A 64 15.90 9.72 9.87
CA GLY A 64 17.16 9.06 10.23
C GLY A 64 17.11 7.53 10.33
N GLY A 65 15.93 6.91 10.22
CA GLY A 65 15.78 5.46 10.30
C GLY A 65 16.11 4.89 11.69
N GLY A 66 16.85 3.78 11.73
CA GLY A 66 17.36 3.19 12.98
C GLY A 66 16.46 2.12 13.59
N ASN A 67 16.76 1.74 14.84
CA ASN A 67 16.16 0.57 15.49
C ASN A 67 14.63 0.66 15.63
N GLY A 68 14.08 1.86 15.79
CA GLY A 68 12.63 2.07 15.91
C GLY A 68 11.83 1.74 14.63
N GLN A 69 12.50 1.64 13.47
CA GLN A 69 11.87 1.29 12.18
C GLN A 69 12.21 -0.14 11.72
N LYS A 70 12.86 -0.97 12.55
CA LYS A 70 13.20 -2.36 12.18
C LYS A 70 11.98 -3.27 12.12
N ASN A 71 11.03 -3.08 13.03
CA ASN A 71 9.77 -3.82 13.08
C ASN A 71 8.66 -2.85 12.70
N LEU A 72 7.96 -3.15 11.62
CA LEU A 72 6.94 -2.29 11.05
C LEU A 72 5.60 -3.02 11.03
N PHE A 73 4.55 -2.30 11.43
CA PHE A 73 3.17 -2.71 11.26
C PHE A 73 2.54 -1.83 10.17
N ALA A 74 2.20 -2.41 9.03
CA ALA A 74 1.59 -1.74 7.89
C ALA A 74 0.08 -2.01 7.88
N SER A 75 -0.74 -0.99 8.08
CA SER A 75 -2.19 -1.15 8.22
C SER A 75 -2.99 -0.75 6.97
N SER A 76 -4.31 -0.92 7.05
CA SER A 76 -5.27 -0.47 6.04
C SER A 76 -5.02 -1.09 4.66
N SER A 77 -4.82 -0.29 3.61
CA SER A 77 -4.66 -0.79 2.24
C SER A 77 -3.45 -1.71 2.05
N PHE A 78 -2.41 -1.61 2.89
CA PHE A 78 -1.30 -2.56 2.89
C PHE A 78 -1.73 -3.98 3.30
N PHE A 79 -2.88 -4.13 3.95
CA PHE A 79 -3.52 -5.40 4.24
C PHE A 79 -4.62 -5.74 3.24
N TYR A 80 -5.50 -4.79 2.91
CA TYR A 80 -6.65 -5.06 2.03
C TYR A 80 -6.25 -5.49 0.63
N LEU A 81 -5.17 -4.92 0.05
CA LEU A 81 -4.74 -5.32 -1.29
C LEU A 81 -4.18 -6.76 -1.32
N PRO A 82 -3.31 -7.18 -0.39
CA PRO A 82 -2.97 -8.59 -0.23
C PRO A 82 -4.17 -9.52 -0.02
N GLU A 83 -5.15 -9.13 0.81
CA GLU A 83 -6.39 -9.90 1.02
C GLU A 83 -7.18 -10.04 -0.30
N ASP A 84 -7.42 -8.92 -0.98
CA ASP A 84 -8.18 -8.87 -2.23
C ASP A 84 -7.50 -9.62 -3.39
N THR A 85 -6.19 -9.83 -3.30
CA THR A 85 -5.38 -10.57 -4.29
C THR A 85 -5.02 -11.99 -3.84
N GLY A 86 -5.61 -12.46 -2.74
CA GLY A 86 -5.48 -13.84 -2.25
C GLY A 86 -4.12 -14.19 -1.66
N MET A 87 -3.35 -13.21 -1.20
CA MET A 87 -2.07 -13.43 -0.50
C MET A 87 -2.28 -13.84 0.96
N VAL A 88 -3.44 -13.53 1.53
CA VAL A 88 -3.82 -13.84 2.92
C VAL A 88 -5.31 -14.18 2.96
N ASP A 89 -5.72 -15.03 3.91
CA ASP A 89 -7.11 -15.36 4.13
C ASP A 89 -7.87 -14.22 4.82
N ALA A 90 -9.11 -13.97 4.41
CA ALA A 90 -9.91 -12.85 4.92
C ALA A 90 -10.25 -12.96 6.42
N SER A 91 -10.19 -14.17 7.01
CA SER A 91 -10.36 -14.40 8.45
C SER A 91 -9.13 -14.06 9.28
N THR A 92 -7.99 -13.81 8.64
CA THR A 92 -6.73 -13.50 9.33
C THR A 92 -6.69 -12.00 9.69
N PRO A 93 -6.40 -11.62 10.95
CA PRO A 93 -6.37 -10.21 11.36
C PRO A 93 -5.13 -9.47 10.83
N ASN A 94 -3.99 -10.17 10.80
CA ASN A 94 -2.71 -9.70 10.28
C ASN A 94 -1.81 -10.86 9.85
N PHE A 95 -0.83 -10.59 8.99
CA PHE A 95 0.10 -11.60 8.50
C PHE A 95 1.49 -11.02 8.24
N ILE A 96 2.49 -11.90 8.16
CA ILE A 96 3.86 -11.52 7.80
C ILE A 96 3.96 -11.36 6.28
N LEU A 97 4.40 -10.18 5.86
CA LEU A 97 4.59 -9.80 4.48
C LEU A 97 6.04 -9.35 4.26
N ARG A 98 6.62 -9.66 3.10
CA ARG A 98 7.83 -8.98 2.62
C ARG A 98 7.47 -8.15 1.39
N PRO A 99 8.07 -6.97 1.18
CA PRO A 99 7.78 -6.19 -0.02
C PRO A 99 7.99 -6.96 -1.34
N VAL A 100 8.95 -7.89 -1.40
CA VAL A 100 9.17 -8.76 -2.57
C VAL A 100 7.97 -9.67 -2.90
N ASP A 101 7.15 -10.03 -1.92
CA ASP A 101 5.95 -10.84 -2.13
C ASP A 101 4.91 -10.02 -2.92
N ILE A 102 4.80 -8.71 -2.65
CA ILE A 102 3.99 -7.76 -3.42
C ILE A 102 4.54 -7.60 -4.85
N GLU A 103 5.86 -7.48 -5.01
CA GLU A 103 6.48 -7.40 -6.35
C GLU A 103 6.18 -8.65 -7.19
N THR A 104 6.21 -9.82 -6.56
CA THR A 104 5.90 -11.09 -7.23
C THR A 104 4.44 -11.13 -7.66
N LYS A 105 3.52 -10.77 -6.75
CA LYS A 105 2.08 -10.68 -7.09
C LYS A 105 1.82 -9.64 -8.17
N ALA A 106 2.54 -8.51 -8.17
CA ALA A 106 2.46 -7.50 -9.21
C ALA A 106 2.84 -8.05 -10.59
N LYS A 107 3.92 -8.84 -10.69
CA LYS A 107 4.34 -9.45 -11.96
C LYS A 107 3.27 -10.37 -12.52
N GLU A 108 2.61 -11.15 -11.67
CA GLU A 108 1.46 -11.98 -12.04
C GLU A 108 0.28 -11.12 -12.53
N ALA A 109 -0.14 -10.16 -11.72
CA ALA A 109 -1.31 -9.32 -12.00
C ALA A 109 -1.13 -8.47 -13.28
N CYS A 110 0.07 -7.94 -13.51
CA CYS A 110 0.39 -7.15 -14.70
C CYS A 110 0.47 -7.97 -16.00
N ALA A 111 0.54 -9.31 -15.92
CA ALA A 111 0.50 -10.18 -17.08
C ALA A 111 -0.93 -10.51 -17.54
N LEU A 112 -1.94 -10.19 -16.73
CA LEU A 112 -3.34 -10.45 -17.03
C LEU A 112 -3.95 -9.38 -17.96
N ASN A 113 -5.01 -9.76 -18.67
CA ASN A 113 -5.96 -8.81 -19.23
C ASN A 113 -7.05 -8.47 -18.20
N PHE A 114 -7.91 -7.50 -18.52
CA PHE A 114 -8.93 -7.02 -17.61
C PHE A 114 -9.96 -8.09 -17.22
N GLU A 115 -10.44 -8.92 -18.16
CA GLU A 115 -11.41 -9.98 -17.85
C GLU A 115 -10.80 -11.11 -17.01
N ASP A 116 -9.55 -11.49 -17.31
CA ASP A 116 -8.82 -12.49 -16.51
C ASP A 116 -8.58 -11.97 -15.08
N ALA A 117 -8.28 -10.69 -14.91
CA ALA A 117 -8.12 -10.11 -13.57
C ALA A 117 -9.42 -10.10 -12.76
N LYS A 118 -10.58 -9.88 -13.40
CA LYS A 118 -11.88 -9.92 -12.71
C LYS A 118 -12.19 -11.33 -12.18
N SER A 119 -11.91 -12.35 -12.98
CA SER A 119 -12.10 -13.75 -12.59
C SER A 119 -11.06 -14.22 -11.56
N THR A 120 -9.80 -13.78 -11.68
CA THR A 120 -8.71 -14.13 -10.76
C THR A 120 -8.85 -13.44 -9.40
N TYR A 121 -9.33 -12.18 -9.38
CA TYR A 121 -9.45 -11.36 -8.17
C TYR A 121 -10.90 -10.89 -7.96
N PRO A 122 -11.80 -11.80 -7.55
CA PRO A 122 -13.24 -11.50 -7.45
C PRO A 122 -13.57 -10.43 -6.40
N PHE A 123 -12.72 -10.23 -5.38
CA PHE A 123 -12.90 -9.15 -4.40
C PHE A 123 -12.64 -7.77 -5.02
N LEU A 124 -11.66 -7.65 -5.91
CA LEU A 124 -11.38 -6.40 -6.65
C LEU A 124 -12.45 -6.11 -7.69
N ASP A 125 -13.02 -7.14 -8.34
CA ASP A 125 -14.14 -6.97 -9.27
C ASP A 125 -15.39 -6.43 -8.56
N LYS A 126 -15.76 -7.00 -7.40
CA LYS A 126 -16.86 -6.49 -6.57
C LYS A 126 -16.69 -5.02 -6.16
N LYS A 127 -15.45 -4.57 -6.00
CA LYS A 127 -15.08 -3.18 -5.67
C LYS A 127 -14.94 -2.29 -6.92
N ASN A 128 -15.12 -2.82 -8.13
CA ASN A 128 -14.92 -2.15 -9.41
C ASN A 128 -13.50 -1.59 -9.61
N VAL A 129 -12.48 -2.26 -9.06
CA VAL A 129 -11.07 -1.82 -9.11
C VAL A 129 -10.12 -2.85 -9.70
N ALA A 130 -10.63 -3.97 -10.23
CA ALA A 130 -9.80 -5.02 -10.85
C ALA A 130 -8.88 -4.49 -11.97
N SER A 131 -9.25 -3.40 -12.67
CA SER A 131 -8.42 -2.77 -13.69
C SER A 131 -7.14 -2.12 -13.17
N TYR A 132 -7.08 -1.83 -11.87
CA TYR A 132 -5.98 -1.12 -11.21
C TYR A 132 -5.04 -2.05 -10.43
N VAL A 133 -5.32 -3.35 -10.35
CA VAL A 133 -4.53 -4.31 -9.54
C VAL A 133 -3.03 -4.29 -9.84
N CYS A 134 -2.63 -4.19 -11.11
CA CYS A 134 -1.23 -4.06 -11.51
C CYS A 134 -0.61 -2.76 -10.97
N MET A 135 -1.34 -1.65 -11.08
CA MET A 135 -0.92 -0.34 -10.59
C MET A 135 -0.76 -0.36 -9.07
N ASP A 136 -1.75 -0.87 -8.35
CA ASP A 136 -1.81 -0.81 -6.88
C ASP A 136 -0.72 -1.66 -6.25
N LEU A 137 -0.48 -2.87 -6.77
CA LEU A 137 0.59 -3.75 -6.28
C LEU A 137 1.97 -3.14 -6.53
N ILE A 138 2.21 -2.60 -7.73
CA ILE A 138 3.47 -1.90 -8.02
C ILE A 138 3.60 -0.65 -7.14
N TYR A 139 2.52 0.08 -6.91
CA TYR A 139 2.53 1.28 -6.07
C TYR A 139 2.94 0.94 -4.64
N GLN A 140 2.31 -0.05 -4.01
CA GLN A 140 2.67 -0.46 -2.65
C GLN A 140 4.12 -0.93 -2.56
N TYR A 141 4.57 -1.75 -3.52
CA TYR A 141 5.95 -2.21 -3.55
C TYR A 141 6.96 -1.06 -3.70
N VAL A 142 6.74 -0.17 -4.68
CA VAL A 142 7.62 0.98 -4.93
C VAL A 142 7.59 1.95 -3.75
N LEU A 143 6.43 2.18 -3.14
CA LEU A 143 6.31 3.03 -1.95
C LEU A 143 7.13 2.49 -0.78
N LEU A 144 7.02 1.19 -0.49
CA LEU A 144 7.77 0.56 0.60
C LEU A 144 9.28 0.55 0.34
N VAL A 145 9.69 0.11 -0.85
CA VAL A 145 11.11 -0.12 -1.16
C VAL A 145 11.79 1.16 -1.64
N ASP A 146 11.30 1.76 -2.71
CA ASP A 146 11.95 2.91 -3.32
C ASP A 146 11.63 4.22 -2.57
N GLY A 147 10.42 4.33 -1.99
CA GLY A 147 9.97 5.50 -1.26
C GLY A 147 10.49 5.53 0.18
N PHE A 148 10.18 4.50 0.96
CA PHE A 148 10.55 4.41 2.38
C PHE A 148 11.89 3.73 2.64
N GLY A 149 12.51 3.12 1.62
CA GLY A 149 13.86 2.54 1.74
C GLY A 149 13.90 1.20 2.47
N LEU A 150 12.79 0.45 2.54
CA LEU A 150 12.77 -0.88 3.14
C LEU A 150 13.56 -1.87 2.27
N ASP A 151 14.27 -2.79 2.93
CA ASP A 151 14.83 -3.96 2.25
C ASP A 151 13.66 -4.83 1.71
N PRO A 152 13.65 -5.21 0.42
CA PRO A 152 12.60 -6.06 -0.14
C PRO A 152 12.38 -7.39 0.58
N LEU A 153 13.38 -7.88 1.30
CA LEU A 153 13.36 -9.13 2.08
C LEU A 153 13.02 -8.91 3.56
N GLN A 154 12.97 -7.66 4.04
CA GLN A 154 12.57 -7.35 5.41
C GLN A 154 11.14 -7.83 5.66
N LYS A 155 10.96 -8.54 6.76
CA LYS A 155 9.63 -8.94 7.25
C LYS A 155 8.96 -7.74 7.90
N ILE A 156 7.74 -7.46 7.49
CA ILE A 156 6.82 -6.53 8.14
C ILE A 156 5.55 -7.30 8.51
N THR A 157 4.81 -6.79 9.50
CA THR A 157 3.45 -7.26 9.77
C THR A 157 2.51 -6.38 8.97
N SER A 158 1.62 -6.97 8.18
CA SER A 158 0.52 -6.26 7.53
C SER A 158 -0.80 -6.67 8.17
N GLY A 159 -1.65 -5.73 8.58
CA GLY A 159 -2.85 -6.05 9.34
C GLY A 159 -3.96 -5.02 9.29
N LYS A 160 -5.21 -5.49 9.29
CA LYS A 160 -6.39 -4.66 9.61
C LYS A 160 -6.66 -4.62 11.11
N GLU A 161 -6.19 -5.64 11.83
CA GLU A 161 -6.42 -5.82 13.26
C GLU A 161 -5.18 -6.42 13.95
N ILE A 162 -5.10 -6.28 15.28
CA ILE A 162 -4.05 -6.83 16.14
C ILE A 162 -4.67 -7.62 17.29
N GLU A 163 -4.05 -8.75 17.64
CA GLU A 163 -4.45 -9.55 18.78
C GLU A 163 -4.09 -8.84 20.09
N TYR A 164 -5.06 -8.72 20.99
CA TYR A 164 -4.86 -8.22 22.35
C TYR A 164 -5.61 -9.11 23.33
N GLN A 165 -4.87 -9.94 24.06
CA GLN A 165 -5.43 -10.97 24.95
C GLN A 165 -6.32 -11.95 24.17
N ASP A 166 -7.58 -12.09 24.54
CA ASP A 166 -8.60 -12.90 23.88
C ASP A 166 -9.45 -12.10 22.87
N ALA A 167 -9.07 -10.84 22.60
CA ALA A 167 -9.76 -9.96 21.68
C ALA A 167 -8.93 -9.59 20.44
N ILE A 168 -9.63 -9.09 19.43
CA ILE A 168 -9.08 -8.52 18.21
C ILE A 168 -9.40 -7.03 18.21
N VAL A 169 -8.39 -6.20 17.98
CA VAL A 169 -8.52 -4.73 18.00
C VAL A 169 -8.15 -4.18 16.64
N GLU A 170 -8.93 -3.25 16.11
CA GLU A 170 -8.62 -2.58 14.84
C GLU A 170 -7.27 -1.87 14.89
N ALA A 171 -6.45 -2.07 13.86
CA ALA A 171 -5.14 -1.43 13.71
C ALA A 171 -5.29 0.01 13.18
N ALA A 172 -5.96 0.84 13.98
CA ALA A 172 -6.30 2.22 13.67
C ALA A 172 -5.99 3.17 14.83
N TRP A 173 -6.01 4.47 14.53
CA TRP A 173 -5.72 5.54 15.49
C TRP A 173 -6.68 5.70 16.69
N PRO A 174 -7.98 5.29 16.65
CA PRO A 174 -8.92 5.62 17.73
C PRO A 174 -8.54 5.07 19.11
N LEU A 175 -7.95 3.86 19.19
CA LEU A 175 -7.50 3.32 20.47
C LEU A 175 -6.38 4.17 21.09
N GLY A 176 -5.42 4.62 20.28
CA GLY A 176 -4.35 5.51 20.74
C GLY A 176 -4.91 6.82 21.31
N ASN A 177 -5.93 7.39 20.65
CA ASN A 177 -6.62 8.58 21.14
C ASN A 177 -7.33 8.34 22.48
N ALA A 178 -8.00 7.20 22.65
CA ALA A 178 -8.62 6.84 23.92
C ALA A 178 -7.59 6.67 25.05
N VAL A 179 -6.45 6.04 24.77
CA VAL A 179 -5.34 5.89 25.75
C VAL A 179 -4.81 7.24 26.18
N GLU A 180 -4.58 8.17 25.24
CA GLU A 180 -4.15 9.54 25.54
C GLU A 180 -5.18 10.26 26.43
N ALA A 181 -6.47 10.22 26.04
CA ALA A 181 -7.54 10.89 26.77
C ALA A 181 -7.70 10.37 28.21
N ILE A 182 -7.64 9.05 28.42
CA ILE A 182 -7.74 8.44 29.75
C ILE A 182 -6.49 8.71 30.59
N SER A 183 -5.30 8.74 29.97
CA SER A 183 -4.03 9.04 30.67
C SER A 183 -4.01 10.44 31.29
N ALA A 184 -4.82 11.38 30.77
CA ALA A 184 -4.94 12.73 31.31
C ALA A 184 -5.84 12.82 32.56
N LEU A 185 -6.60 11.78 32.90
CA LEU A 185 -7.54 11.80 34.02
C LEU A 185 -6.83 11.63 35.38
N PRO A 186 -7.22 12.34 36.44
CA PRO A 186 -6.53 12.31 37.75
C PRO A 186 -6.46 10.93 38.41
N LYS A 187 -7.39 10.03 38.08
CA LYS A 187 -7.49 8.68 38.66
C LYS A 187 -6.52 7.69 38.02
N PHE A 188 -6.01 7.98 36.83
CA PHE A 188 -5.23 7.03 36.04
C PHE A 188 -3.76 7.42 36.03
N GLU A 189 -2.90 6.41 35.98
CA GLU A 189 -1.48 6.61 35.73
C GLU A 189 -1.28 7.12 34.30
N ARG A 190 -0.33 8.05 34.12
CA ARG A 190 -0.03 8.65 32.82
C ARG A 190 0.72 7.65 31.94
N LEU A 191 0.00 6.90 31.12
CA LEU A 191 0.56 5.98 30.14
C LEU A 191 1.06 6.70 28.87
N MET A 192 0.41 7.81 28.49
CA MET A 192 0.80 8.62 27.33
C MET A 192 0.52 10.10 27.61
N TYR A 193 1.43 10.99 27.18
CA TYR A 193 1.24 12.44 27.15
C TYR A 193 2.04 13.03 25.99
N PHE A 194 1.66 14.23 25.54
CA PHE A 194 2.35 14.94 24.46
C PHE A 194 3.86 15.08 24.77
N VAL A 195 4.71 14.69 23.81
CA VAL A 195 6.13 15.09 23.73
C VAL A 195 6.22 16.50 23.19
#